data_AF-A0A0F8DN15-F1
#
_entry.id   AF-A0A0F8DN15-F1
#
_cell.length_a   1.000
_cell.length_b   1.000
_cell.length_c   1.000
_cell.angle_alpha   90.00
_cell.angle_beta   90.00
_cell.angle_gamma   90.00
#
_symmetry.space_group_name_H-M   'P 1'
#
loop_
_entity.id
_entity.type
_entity.pdbx_description
1 polymer ?
#
loop_
_entity_poly.entity_id
_entity_poly.type
_entity_poly.pdbx_seq_one_letter_code
_entity_poly.pdbx_strand_id
1 'polypeptide(L)'
;MENSGSSNDRNSGKTEYQLTLIDALKKEIEIARRLDPEKLAAEIKKTGFSCQNCGKCCKRAFGDNRVVLTPQEIEKIQKYTDLSKLEVAGPLIPDISCPEEAGEGEEDRVAENSSIMPEIDEKKTSEPFRTPELLKEDIDPDGNIHAYGWMLRRKRNGDCVFLEKDTNRCRIYPVRPMLCSTYPFYIEGLKLYTCECEGLGVHISAEESRKLAGSLLSRYVSELEDTLAMYEKYEDFERTEKGHEIAKNNLEKGTCIYIVHDSRGITKIID
;
A
#
# COMPACT_ATOMS: atom_id res chain seq x y z
N MET A 1 -13.39 -15.20 -55.66
CA MET A 1 -14.03 -14.22 -54.76
C MET A 1 -13.84 -14.75 -53.35
N GLU A 2 -12.61 -14.62 -52.83
CA GLU A 2 -12.18 -13.47 -51.98
C GLU A 2 -12.98 -13.46 -50.67
N ASN A 3 -12.51 -14.12 -49.61
CA ASN A 3 -11.46 -13.73 -48.66
C ASN A 3 -11.89 -12.60 -47.71
N SER A 4 -12.09 -12.96 -46.44
CA SER A 4 -11.75 -12.20 -45.23
C SER A 4 -12.04 -13.13 -44.06
N GLY A 5 -11.09 -13.68 -43.31
CA GLY A 5 -9.80 -13.11 -42.94
C GLY A 5 -10.02 -12.09 -41.83
N SER A 6 -10.19 -12.57 -40.59
CA SER A 6 -9.94 -11.77 -39.40
C SER A 6 -9.19 -12.63 -38.38
N SER A 7 -7.90 -12.78 -38.64
CA SER A 7 -6.89 -13.11 -37.66
C SER A 7 -6.66 -11.91 -36.73
N ASN A 8 -6.74 -12.13 -35.42
CA ASN A 8 -5.75 -11.72 -34.42
C ASN A 8 -6.35 -11.82 -33.02
N ASP A 9 -6.24 -12.99 -32.39
CA ASP A 9 -6.12 -13.01 -30.93
C ASP A 9 -4.63 -13.19 -30.63
N ARG A 10 -4.00 -12.07 -30.26
CA ARG A 10 -2.60 -12.04 -29.88
C ARG A 10 -2.46 -12.90 -28.64
N ASN A 11 -1.62 -13.92 -28.73
CA ASN A 11 -1.17 -14.79 -27.66
C ASN A 11 -0.84 -13.92 -26.43
N SER A 12 -1.73 -13.85 -25.44
CA SER A 12 -1.71 -12.78 -24.42
C SER A 12 -0.59 -12.89 -23.40
N GLY A 13 0.34 -13.85 -23.57
CA GLY A 13 1.43 -14.16 -22.65
C GLY A 13 0.97 -14.66 -21.27
N LYS A 14 -0.34 -14.71 -21.02
CA LYS A 14 -0.93 -14.97 -19.71
C LYS A 14 -1.22 -16.45 -19.48
N THR A 15 -0.97 -16.89 -18.25
CA THR A 15 -1.34 -18.22 -17.76
C THR A 15 -2.85 -18.32 -17.53
N GLU A 16 -3.38 -19.55 -17.50
CA GLU A 16 -4.79 -19.81 -17.17
C GLU A 16 -5.17 -19.26 -15.77
N TYR A 17 -4.22 -19.33 -14.83
CA TYR A 17 -4.37 -18.76 -13.49
C TYR A 17 -4.52 -17.23 -13.54
N GLN A 18 -3.68 -16.54 -14.31
CA GLN A 18 -3.77 -15.08 -14.48
C GLN A 18 -5.09 -14.67 -15.12
N LEU A 19 -5.57 -15.40 -16.13
CA LEU A 19 -6.86 -15.14 -16.75
C LEU A 19 -8.02 -15.31 -15.75
N THR A 20 -7.93 -16.32 -14.88
CA THR A 20 -8.92 -16.55 -13.81
C THR A 20 -8.95 -15.40 -12.81
N LEU A 21 -7.79 -14.88 -12.39
CA LEU A 21 -7.69 -13.73 -11.49
C LEU A 21 -8.29 -12.45 -12.13
N ILE A 22 -7.98 -12.21 -13.40
CA ILE A 22 -8.51 -11.07 -14.16
C ILE A 22 -10.03 -11.13 -14.28
N ASP A 23 -10.59 -12.30 -14.58
CA ASP A 23 -12.05 -12.49 -14.67
C ASP A 23 -12.74 -12.30 -13.30
N ALA A 24 -12.12 -12.80 -12.23
CA ALA A 24 -12.61 -12.59 -10.87
C ALA A 24 -12.64 -11.10 -10.50
N LEU A 25 -11.57 -10.35 -10.77
CA LEU A 25 -11.51 -8.90 -10.55
C LEU A 25 -12.57 -8.16 -11.37
N LYS A 26 -12.76 -8.52 -12.65
CA LYS A 26 -13.79 -7.90 -13.51
C LYS A 26 -15.19 -8.08 -12.94
N LYS A 27 -15.51 -9.29 -12.46
CA LYS A 27 -16.79 -9.59 -11.79
C LYS A 27 -16.94 -8.79 -10.50
N GLU A 28 -15.90 -8.72 -9.68
CA GLU A 28 -15.92 -7.96 -8.43
C GLU A 28 -16.15 -6.46 -8.67
N ILE A 29 -15.47 -5.86 -9.65
CA ILE A 29 -15.68 -4.46 -10.06
C ILE A 29 -17.12 -4.22 -10.52
N GLU A 30 -17.69 -5.13 -11.32
CA GLU A 30 -19.08 -5.02 -11.77
C GLU A 30 -20.06 -4.98 -10.59
N ILE A 31 -19.85 -5.85 -9.60
CA ILE A 31 -20.71 -5.91 -8.42
C ILE A 31 -20.46 -4.70 -7.51
N ALA A 32 -19.20 -4.31 -7.31
CA ALA A 32 -18.80 -3.16 -6.51
C ALA A 32 -19.46 -1.87 -7.01
N ARG A 33 -19.47 -1.63 -8.32
CA ARG A 33 -20.14 -0.47 -8.94
C ARG A 33 -21.66 -0.43 -8.73
N ARG A 34 -22.29 -1.55 -8.35
CA ARG A 34 -23.72 -1.67 -8.05
C ARG A 34 -24.02 -1.67 -6.55
N LEU A 35 -23.00 -1.57 -5.70
CA LEU A 35 -23.22 -1.45 -4.25
C LEU A 35 -24.02 -0.18 -3.96
N ASP A 36 -24.96 -0.31 -3.02
CA ASP A 36 -25.83 0.78 -2.61
C ASP A 36 -25.07 1.69 -1.61
N PRO A 37 -24.70 2.93 -2.00
CA PRO A 37 -23.98 3.83 -1.11
C PRO A 37 -24.80 4.22 0.13
N GLU A 38 -26.14 4.17 0.07
CA GLU A 38 -26.98 4.50 1.21
C GLU A 38 -26.95 3.40 2.29
N LYS A 39 -26.83 2.12 1.88
CA LYS A 39 -26.62 1.01 2.83
C LYS A 39 -25.29 1.15 3.54
N LEU A 40 -24.21 1.40 2.79
CA LEU A 40 -22.89 1.66 3.35
C LEU A 40 -22.92 2.86 4.31
N ALA A 41 -23.60 3.95 3.92
CA ALA A 41 -23.74 5.14 4.76
C ALA A 41 -24.51 4.86 6.06
N ALA A 42 -25.53 3.99 6.02
CA ALA A 42 -26.28 3.57 7.19
C ALA A 42 -25.43 2.72 8.15
N GLU A 43 -24.62 1.80 7.62
CA GLU A 43 -23.70 0.97 8.42
C GLU A 43 -22.57 1.82 9.05
N ILE A 44 -21.97 2.73 8.28
CA ILE A 44 -20.99 3.71 8.79
C ILE A 44 -21.61 4.56 9.89
N LYS A 45 -22.83 5.08 9.68
CA LYS A 45 -23.53 5.89 10.68
C LYS A 45 -23.81 5.12 11.96
N LYS A 46 -24.22 3.85 11.85
CA LYS A 46 -24.44 2.96 12.98
C LYS A 46 -23.15 2.69 13.76
N THR A 47 -22.04 2.53 13.04
CA THR A 47 -20.72 2.32 13.64
C THR A 47 -20.24 3.56 14.40
N GLY A 48 -20.49 4.75 13.84
CA GLY A 48 -20.03 6.01 14.40
C GLY A 48 -18.54 6.23 14.13
N PHE A 49 -18.20 7.42 13.65
CA PHE A 49 -16.81 7.82 13.47
C PHE A 49 -16.62 9.33 13.48
N SER A 50 -15.60 9.78 14.21
CA SER A 50 -15.06 11.14 14.08
C SER A 50 -13.54 11.12 14.24
N CYS A 51 -12.81 11.60 13.23
CA CYS A 51 -11.36 11.67 13.29
C CYS A 51 -10.91 12.65 14.37
N GLN A 52 -10.14 12.18 15.35
CA GLN A 52 -9.63 12.99 16.46
C GLN A 52 -8.36 13.78 16.10
N ASN A 53 -7.87 13.68 14.85
CA ASN A 53 -6.61 14.28 14.41
C ASN A 53 -5.40 13.94 15.31
N CYS A 54 -5.39 12.75 15.91
CA CYS A 54 -4.33 12.33 16.86
C CYS A 54 -3.02 11.90 16.19
N GLY A 55 -3.03 11.65 14.88
CA GLY A 55 -1.85 11.24 14.10
C GLY A 55 -1.38 9.80 14.33
N LYS A 56 -2.10 8.99 15.13
CA LYS A 56 -1.71 7.61 15.45
C LYS A 56 -1.60 6.71 14.22
N CYS A 57 -2.55 6.79 13.29
CA CYS A 57 -2.49 6.05 12.02
C CYS A 57 -1.31 6.44 11.11
N CYS A 58 -0.64 7.57 11.38
CA CYS A 58 0.56 8.00 10.66
C CYS A 58 1.85 7.54 11.35
N LYS A 59 1.78 7.07 12.59
CA LYS A 59 2.94 6.77 13.43
C LYS A 59 3.22 5.28 13.52
N ARG A 60 4.46 4.86 13.30
CA ARG A 60 4.82 3.43 13.36
C ARG A 60 4.60 2.83 14.75
N ALA A 61 4.76 3.63 15.80
CA ALA A 61 4.58 3.23 17.18
C ALA A 61 3.16 2.74 17.52
N PHE A 62 2.15 3.05 16.69
CA PHE A 62 0.76 2.67 16.92
C PHE A 62 0.26 1.59 15.96
N GLY A 63 1.16 0.93 15.23
CA GLY A 63 0.81 -0.20 14.36
C GLY A 63 1.35 -0.05 12.95
N ASP A 64 0.75 -0.81 12.03
CA ASP A 64 1.05 -0.70 10.61
C ASP A 64 0.47 0.60 10.04
N ASN A 65 1.35 1.42 9.48
CA ASN A 65 1.01 2.69 8.84
C ASN A 65 1.32 2.68 7.34
N ARG A 66 1.38 1.49 6.72
CA ARG A 66 1.57 1.35 5.28
C ARG A 66 0.38 1.92 4.51
N VAL A 67 0.69 2.70 3.49
CA VAL A 67 -0.29 3.30 2.59
C VAL A 67 0.14 3.00 1.16
N VAL A 68 -0.62 2.14 0.48
CA VAL A 68 -0.45 1.89 -0.95
C VAL A 68 -1.01 3.08 -1.72
N LEU A 69 -0.35 3.45 -2.82
CA LEU A 69 -0.72 4.57 -3.66
C LEU A 69 -0.94 4.12 -5.09
N THR A 70 -2.02 4.60 -5.69
CA THR A 70 -2.20 4.56 -7.13
C THR A 70 -1.30 5.61 -7.81
N PRO A 71 -0.94 5.44 -9.08
CA PRO A 71 -0.21 6.46 -9.83
C PRO A 71 -0.90 7.83 -9.86
N GLN A 72 -2.23 7.87 -9.85
CA GLN A 72 -3.00 9.11 -9.82
C GLN A 72 -2.87 9.85 -8.48
N GLU A 73 -2.78 9.14 -7.36
CA GLU A 73 -2.56 9.74 -6.04
C GLU A 73 -1.16 10.34 -5.92
N ILE A 74 -0.16 9.64 -6.45
CA ILE A 74 1.21 10.15 -6.52
C ILE A 74 1.24 11.50 -7.24
N GLU A 75 0.64 11.58 -8.44
CA GLU A 75 0.59 12.84 -9.20
C GLU A 75 -0.11 13.99 -8.47
N LYS A 76 -1.22 13.69 -7.78
CA LYS A 76 -1.94 14.68 -6.97
C LYS A 76 -1.06 15.23 -5.86
N ILE A 77 -0.29 14.37 -5.18
CA ILE A 77 0.62 14.78 -4.11
C ILE A 77 1.80 15.57 -4.69
N GLN A 78 2.40 15.12 -5.79
CA GLN A 78 3.49 15.83 -6.45
C GLN A 78 3.08 17.26 -6.83
N LYS A 79 1.90 17.41 -7.46
CA LYS A 79 1.36 18.72 -7.84
C LYS A 79 1.10 19.65 -6.65
N TYR A 80 0.84 19.09 -5.47
CA TYR A 80 0.57 19.88 -4.26
C TYR A 80 1.84 20.24 -3.47
N THR A 81 2.91 19.44 -3.59
CA THR A 81 4.10 19.53 -2.72
C THR A 81 5.39 19.86 -3.45
N ASP A 82 5.39 19.88 -4.78
CA ASP A 82 6.56 19.99 -5.65
C ASP A 82 7.62 18.88 -5.43
N LEU A 83 7.29 17.84 -4.69
CA LEU A 83 8.16 16.68 -4.47
C LEU A 83 8.24 15.80 -5.71
N SER A 84 9.39 15.14 -5.88
CA SER A 84 9.55 14.09 -6.88
C SER A 84 8.75 12.84 -6.53
N LYS A 85 8.52 11.98 -7.53
CA LYS A 85 7.80 10.70 -7.35
C LYS A 85 8.44 9.85 -6.25
N LEU A 86 9.78 9.80 -6.20
CA LEU A 86 10.53 8.95 -5.27
C LEU A 86 10.58 9.50 -3.83
N GLU A 87 10.38 10.81 -3.66
CA GLU A 87 10.20 11.45 -2.35
C GLU A 87 8.78 11.22 -1.81
N VAL A 88 7.78 11.11 -2.70
CA VAL A 88 6.40 10.79 -2.32
C VAL A 88 6.22 9.30 -2.05
N ALA A 89 6.73 8.45 -2.94
CA ALA A 89 6.45 7.02 -2.95
C ALA A 89 7.68 6.18 -3.31
N GLY A 90 7.84 5.04 -2.63
CA GLY A 90 8.82 4.00 -2.97
C GLY A 90 8.15 2.73 -3.50
N PRO A 91 8.94 1.75 -3.96
CA PRO A 91 8.44 0.41 -4.28
C PRO A 91 7.66 -0.19 -3.09
N LEU A 92 6.52 -0.82 -3.36
CA LEU A 92 5.82 -1.62 -2.35
C LEU A 92 6.57 -2.94 -2.14
N ILE A 93 7.45 -2.97 -1.14
CA ILE A 93 8.23 -4.15 -0.77
C ILE A 93 7.69 -4.69 0.56
N PRO A 94 7.31 -5.99 0.65
CA PRO A 94 7.00 -6.65 1.92
C PRO A 94 8.16 -6.44 2.90
N ASP A 95 7.89 -6.10 4.16
CA ASP A 95 8.86 -5.49 5.10
C ASP A 95 10.28 -6.09 5.01
N ILE A 96 11.13 -5.42 4.23
CA ILE A 96 12.57 -5.44 4.35
C ILE A 96 12.88 -4.19 5.17
N SER A 97 13.28 -4.37 6.41
CA SER A 97 13.81 -3.26 7.19
C SER A 97 14.99 -2.65 6.42
N CYS A 98 14.89 -1.37 6.05
CA CYS A 98 16.08 -0.61 5.69
C CYS A 98 16.97 -0.58 6.95
N PRO A 99 18.27 -0.90 6.85
CA PRO A 99 19.19 -0.75 7.94
C PRO A 99 19.10 0.69 8.41
N GLU A 100 18.95 0.83 9.71
CA GLU A 100 19.18 2.10 10.37
C GLU A 100 20.58 2.56 9.99
N GLU A 101 20.70 3.53 9.09
CA GLU A 101 21.92 4.32 9.06
C GLU A 101 22.02 4.98 10.43
N ALA A 102 23.00 4.56 11.22
CA ALA A 102 23.30 5.11 12.52
C ALA A 102 23.55 6.63 12.37
N GLY A 103 22.49 7.40 12.58
CA GLY A 103 22.51 8.84 12.73
C GLY A 103 22.18 9.15 14.18
N GLU A 104 23.10 9.84 14.83
CA GLU A 104 23.12 10.16 16.26
C GLU A 104 21.77 10.72 16.75
N GLY A 105 21.39 10.29 17.95
CA GLY A 105 20.03 10.36 18.47
C GLY A 105 19.55 11.73 18.95
N GLU A 106 18.29 11.74 19.37
CA GLU A 106 17.80 12.65 20.40
C GLU A 106 16.63 11.95 21.13
N GLU A 107 16.88 11.67 22.41
CA GLU A 107 15.97 11.02 23.35
C GLU A 107 14.85 11.97 23.76
N ASP A 108 13.62 11.48 23.77
CA ASP A 108 12.59 11.96 24.71
C ASP A 108 11.63 10.81 25.01
N ARG A 109 11.93 10.07 26.08
CA ARG A 109 11.03 9.06 26.66
C ARG A 109 10.38 9.68 27.90
N VAL A 110 9.08 9.95 27.83
CA VAL A 110 8.26 10.18 29.02
C VAL A 110 7.78 8.82 29.51
N ALA A 111 8.13 8.52 30.76
CA ALA A 111 7.81 7.29 31.46
C ALA A 111 6.36 7.28 31.94
N GLU A 112 5.68 6.13 31.88
CA GLU A 112 4.65 5.79 32.86
C GLU A 112 4.55 4.27 33.05
N ASN A 113 4.57 3.88 34.33
CA ASN A 113 4.60 2.53 34.86
C ASN A 113 3.23 1.83 34.75
N SER A 114 3.24 0.51 34.49
CA SER A 114 2.51 -0.45 35.32
C SER A 114 2.96 -1.88 35.02
N SER A 115 3.31 -2.58 36.09
CA SER A 115 3.89 -3.92 36.15
C SER A 115 2.91 -5.05 35.80
N ILE A 116 3.43 -6.09 35.15
CA ILE A 116 3.40 -7.53 35.50
C ILE A 116 3.62 -8.35 34.21
N MET A 117 4.78 -8.98 34.10
CA MET A 117 5.11 -9.97 33.05
C MET A 117 4.60 -11.37 33.44
N PRO A 118 4.53 -12.29 32.48
CA PRO A 118 5.34 -13.49 32.63
C PRO A 118 6.36 -13.61 31.49
N GLU A 119 7.53 -14.09 31.88
CA GLU A 119 8.74 -14.29 31.10
C GLU A 119 8.50 -15.20 29.89
N ILE A 120 8.89 -14.75 28.69
CA ILE A 120 9.14 -15.61 27.55
C ILE A 120 10.53 -15.24 27.02
N ASP A 121 11.35 -16.28 26.95
CA ASP A 121 12.79 -16.36 26.69
C ASP A 121 13.34 -15.38 25.63
N GLU A 122 13.96 -14.30 26.10
CA GLU A 122 14.72 -13.33 25.32
C GLU A 122 16.07 -13.92 24.87
N LYS A 123 16.03 -14.81 23.88
CA LYS A 123 17.25 -15.22 23.18
C LYS A 123 17.02 -15.65 21.74
N LYS A 124 16.48 -14.74 20.93
CA LYS A 124 16.84 -14.66 19.50
C LYS A 124 17.22 -13.24 19.17
N THR A 125 18.53 -13.08 19.11
CA THR A 125 19.31 -11.99 18.54
C THR A 125 18.58 -11.25 17.41
N SER A 126 18.55 -9.93 17.60
CA SER A 126 18.29 -8.89 16.61
C SER A 126 19.22 -9.02 15.40
N GLU A 127 18.75 -9.69 14.36
CA GLU A 127 19.19 -9.38 12.99
C GLU A 127 18.07 -8.58 12.34
N PRO A 128 18.37 -7.45 11.64
CA PRO A 128 17.37 -6.80 10.83
C PRO A 128 16.96 -7.81 9.76
N PHE A 129 15.71 -8.28 9.82
CA PHE A 129 15.12 -9.18 8.82
C PHE A 129 15.08 -8.44 7.48
N ARG A 130 16.22 -8.41 6.78
CA ARG A 130 16.31 -8.51 5.34
C ARG A 130 16.52 -9.98 5.07
N THR A 131 15.46 -10.75 4.96
CA THR A 131 15.57 -12.13 4.49
C THR A 131 15.24 -12.14 3.00
N PRO A 132 16.24 -12.25 2.09
CA PRO A 132 16.03 -12.52 0.67
C PRO A 132 15.04 -13.67 0.42
N GLU A 133 14.86 -14.55 1.41
CA GLU A 133 13.88 -15.63 1.42
C GLU A 133 12.44 -15.16 1.17
N LEU A 134 12.05 -13.97 1.65
CA LEU A 134 10.70 -13.42 1.45
C LEU A 134 10.50 -12.82 0.05
N LEU A 135 11.59 -12.53 -0.67
CA LEU A 135 11.55 -11.96 -2.02
C LEU A 135 11.87 -12.96 -3.12
N LYS A 136 12.08 -14.25 -2.81
CA LYS A 136 12.50 -15.23 -3.82
C LYS A 136 11.57 -15.26 -5.04
N GLU A 137 10.27 -15.13 -4.82
CA GLU A 137 9.28 -15.13 -5.91
C GLU A 137 9.24 -13.81 -6.70
N ASP A 138 9.93 -12.78 -6.21
CA ASP A 138 9.94 -11.42 -6.76
C ASP A 138 11.31 -11.02 -7.32
N ILE A 139 12.24 -11.97 -7.50
CA ILE A 139 13.57 -11.70 -8.02
C ILE A 139 13.75 -12.35 -9.39
N ASP A 140 14.14 -11.53 -10.38
CA ASP A 140 14.42 -11.99 -11.74
C ASP A 140 15.86 -12.55 -11.90
N PRO A 141 16.23 -13.12 -13.06
CA PRO A 141 17.54 -13.74 -13.25
C PRO A 141 18.72 -12.75 -13.20
N ASP A 142 18.45 -11.46 -13.36
CA ASP A 142 19.42 -10.37 -13.28
C ASP A 142 19.55 -9.82 -11.85
N GLY A 143 18.78 -10.35 -10.90
CA GLY A 143 18.78 -9.92 -9.50
C GLY A 143 18.01 -8.61 -9.26
N ASN A 144 17.13 -8.22 -10.18
CA ASN A 144 16.22 -7.09 -9.96
C ASN A 144 15.06 -7.54 -9.06
N ILE A 145 14.61 -6.65 -8.17
CA ILE A 145 13.52 -6.91 -7.23
C ILE A 145 12.22 -6.32 -7.78
N HIS A 146 11.22 -7.16 -7.98
CA HIS A 146 9.92 -6.78 -8.49
C HIS A 146 9.00 -6.33 -7.35
N ALA A 147 8.30 -5.23 -7.56
CA ALA A 147 7.34 -4.68 -6.61
C ALA A 147 6.00 -4.44 -7.31
N TYR A 148 4.90 -4.75 -6.63
CA TYR A 148 3.56 -4.64 -7.21
C TYR A 148 2.86 -3.41 -6.62
N GLY A 149 3.19 -2.25 -7.18
CA GLY A 149 2.65 -0.97 -6.79
C GLY A 149 3.59 -0.12 -5.93
N TRP A 150 3.02 0.98 -5.45
CA TRP A 150 3.76 2.04 -4.76
C TRP A 150 3.31 2.16 -3.31
N MET A 151 4.27 2.47 -2.45
CA MET A 151 4.02 2.75 -1.05
C MET A 151 4.42 4.18 -0.71
N LEU A 152 3.57 4.89 0.02
CA LEU A 152 3.89 6.20 0.59
C LEU A 152 5.19 6.13 1.40
N ARG A 153 6.11 7.07 1.14
CA ARG A 153 7.39 7.11 1.86
C ARG A 153 7.18 7.34 3.35
N ARG A 154 8.09 6.76 4.12
CA ARG A 154 8.19 6.90 5.57
C ARG A 154 9.50 7.59 5.93
N LYS A 155 9.51 8.29 7.05
CA LYS A 155 10.71 8.82 7.70
C LYS A 155 11.55 7.66 8.22
N ARG A 156 12.79 7.95 8.63
CA ARG A 156 13.70 6.96 9.24
C ARG A 156 13.09 6.28 10.48
N ASN A 157 12.31 6.99 11.28
CA ASN A 157 11.62 6.43 12.45
C ASN A 157 10.37 5.59 12.11
N GLY A 158 10.08 5.38 10.82
CA GLY A 158 8.91 4.66 10.34
C GLY A 158 7.62 5.47 10.26
N ASP A 159 7.59 6.73 10.70
CA ASP A 159 6.38 7.56 10.57
C ASP A 159 6.13 7.99 9.12
N CYS A 160 4.90 8.36 8.80
CA CYS A 160 4.56 8.94 7.51
C CYS A 160 5.42 10.18 7.21
N VAL A 161 5.95 10.28 5.99
CA VAL A 161 6.77 11.42 5.55
C VAL A 161 6.03 12.77 5.62
N PHE A 162 4.71 12.75 5.59
CA PHE A 162 3.85 13.94 5.64
C PHE A 162 3.30 14.28 7.04
N LEU A 163 3.69 13.56 8.08
CA LEU A 163 3.29 13.86 9.46
C LEU A 163 4.14 15.01 10.03
N GLU A 164 3.51 16.10 10.44
CA GLU A 164 4.18 17.20 11.15
C GLU A 164 4.42 16.85 12.62
N LYS A 165 5.67 16.99 13.08
CA LYS A 165 6.08 16.57 14.45
C LYS A 165 5.37 17.37 15.53
N ASP A 166 5.28 18.69 15.35
CA ASP A 166 4.79 19.59 16.40
C ASP A 166 3.27 19.59 16.54
N THR A 167 2.55 19.34 15.44
CA THR A 167 1.08 19.45 15.40
C THR A 167 0.38 18.09 15.32
N ASN A 168 1.10 17.01 15.02
CA ASN A 168 0.56 15.70 14.64
C ASN A 168 -0.41 15.75 13.45
N ARG A 169 -0.35 16.81 12.62
CA ARG A 169 -1.21 17.00 11.46
C ARG A 169 -0.51 16.54 10.19
N CYS A 170 -1.31 16.09 9.23
CA CYS A 170 -0.82 15.78 7.89
C CYS A 170 -0.65 17.09 7.09
N ARG A 171 0.57 17.37 6.60
CA ARG A 171 0.84 18.58 5.79
C ARG A 171 0.19 18.58 4.41
N ILE A 172 -0.25 17.42 3.93
CA ILE A 172 -0.96 17.25 2.66
C ILE A 172 -2.45 16.93 2.86
N TYR A 173 -3.05 17.39 3.97
CA TYR A 173 -4.44 17.07 4.34
C TYR A 173 -5.47 17.19 3.19
N PRO A 174 -5.42 18.23 2.31
CA PRO A 174 -6.35 18.40 1.20
C PRO A 174 -6.22 17.36 0.08
N VAL A 175 -5.04 16.74 -0.07
CA VAL A 175 -4.72 15.78 -1.12
C VAL A 175 -4.28 14.43 -0.55
N ARG A 176 -4.79 14.08 0.64
CA ARG A 176 -4.50 12.79 1.27
C ARG A 176 -4.86 11.64 0.34
N PRO A 177 -4.07 10.54 0.36
CA PRO A 177 -4.46 9.29 -0.28
C PRO A 177 -5.88 8.89 0.13
N MET A 178 -6.57 8.18 -0.75
CA MET A 178 -7.93 7.70 -0.52
C MET A 178 -7.98 6.82 0.72
N LEU A 179 -7.00 5.92 0.91
CA LEU A 179 -6.86 5.10 2.11
C LEU A 179 -6.84 5.96 3.38
N CYS A 180 -6.01 7.01 3.41
CA CYS A 180 -5.93 7.93 4.55
C CYS A 180 -7.22 8.76 4.76
N SER A 181 -7.98 9.00 3.69
CA SER A 181 -9.22 9.79 3.73
C SER A 181 -10.44 8.97 4.14
N THR A 182 -10.42 7.66 3.93
CA THR A 182 -11.53 6.74 4.26
C THR A 182 -11.28 5.92 5.53
N TYR A 183 -10.04 5.91 6.06
CA TYR A 183 -9.72 5.27 7.32
C TYR A 183 -10.64 5.77 8.45
N PRO A 184 -11.20 4.87 9.30
CA PRO A 184 -10.82 3.48 9.50
C PRO A 184 -11.61 2.46 8.67
N PHE A 185 -12.43 2.88 7.72
CA PHE A 185 -13.28 1.98 6.96
C PHE A 185 -12.57 1.47 5.70
N TYR A 186 -12.82 0.20 5.38
CA TYR A 186 -12.40 -0.43 4.13
C TYR A 186 -13.48 -1.40 3.64
N ILE A 187 -13.46 -1.69 2.34
CA ILE A 187 -14.32 -2.70 1.74
C ILE A 187 -13.41 -3.82 1.25
N GLU A 188 -13.78 -5.06 1.56
CA GLU A 188 -13.09 -6.26 1.10
C GLU A 188 -14.13 -7.33 0.79
N GLY A 189 -14.01 -8.02 -0.35
CA GLY A 189 -14.99 -9.03 -0.76
C GLY A 189 -16.43 -8.50 -0.71
N LEU A 190 -16.62 -7.26 -1.18
CA LEU A 190 -17.91 -6.55 -1.23
C LEU A 190 -18.57 -6.27 0.14
N LYS A 191 -17.81 -6.35 1.24
CA LYS A 191 -18.30 -6.10 2.60
C LYS A 191 -17.54 -4.98 3.28
N LEU A 192 -18.24 -4.21 4.12
CA LEU A 192 -17.68 -3.14 4.92
C LEU A 192 -17.01 -3.69 6.18
N TYR A 193 -15.82 -3.18 6.47
CA TYR A 193 -15.05 -3.48 7.68
C TYR A 193 -14.43 -2.21 8.26
N THR A 194 -13.88 -2.36 9.47
CA THR A 194 -13.20 -1.29 10.21
C THR A 194 -11.87 -1.76 10.79
N CYS A 195 -10.86 -0.91 10.70
CA CYS A 195 -9.64 -1.04 11.49
C CYS A 195 -9.81 -0.42 12.88
N GLU A 196 -8.88 -0.71 13.79
CA GLU A 196 -8.83 -0.07 15.11
C GLU A 196 -8.60 1.44 14.99
N CYS A 197 -9.45 2.25 15.62
CA CYS A 197 -9.28 3.70 15.65
C CYS A 197 -10.01 4.31 16.85
N GLU A 198 -9.39 5.27 17.52
CA GLU A 198 -9.97 6.00 18.66
C GLU A 198 -11.18 6.85 18.29
N GLY A 199 -11.35 7.15 16.99
CA GLY A 199 -12.49 7.89 16.50
C GLY A 199 -13.78 7.09 16.37
N LEU A 200 -13.72 5.75 16.49
CA LEU A 200 -14.89 4.88 16.36
C LEU A 200 -15.88 5.07 17.51
N GLY A 201 -17.17 4.85 17.23
CA GLY A 201 -18.25 5.01 18.21
C GLY A 201 -18.66 6.46 18.48
N VAL A 202 -17.93 7.45 17.93
CA VAL A 202 -18.31 8.86 18.00
C VAL A 202 -19.42 9.16 16.99
N HIS A 203 -20.38 10.00 17.36
CA HIS A 203 -21.50 10.34 16.48
C HIS A 203 -21.02 10.97 15.16
N ILE A 204 -21.56 10.46 14.04
CA ILE A 204 -21.38 11.00 12.69
C ILE A 204 -22.74 11.39 12.11
N SER A 205 -22.82 12.54 11.45
CA SER A 205 -24.08 12.96 10.82
C SER A 205 -24.42 12.06 9.62
N ALA A 206 -25.70 12.05 9.22
CA ALA A 206 -26.12 11.32 8.02
C ALA A 206 -25.49 11.88 6.74
N GLU A 207 -25.17 13.18 6.72
CA GLU A 207 -24.49 13.79 5.58
C GLU A 207 -23.03 13.35 5.48
N GLU A 208 -22.30 13.37 6.59
CA GLU A 208 -20.91 12.93 6.63
C GLU A 208 -20.78 11.43 6.38
N SER A 209 -21.70 10.61 6.89
CA SER A 209 -21.69 9.17 6.63
C SER A 209 -21.92 8.86 5.15
N ARG A 210 -22.79 9.62 4.46
CA ARG A 210 -22.98 9.52 3.00
C ARG A 210 -21.73 9.94 2.22
N LYS A 211 -21.08 11.04 2.61
CA LYS A 211 -19.82 11.48 1.99
C LYS A 211 -18.74 10.41 2.15
N LEU A 212 -18.57 9.89 3.37
CA LEU A 212 -17.58 8.85 3.67
C LEU A 212 -17.87 7.54 2.91
N ALA A 213 -19.13 7.11 2.84
CA ALA A 213 -19.55 5.95 2.07
C ALA A 213 -19.22 6.11 0.57
N GLY A 214 -19.53 7.28 -0.01
CA GLY A 214 -19.23 7.58 -1.40
C GLY A 214 -17.72 7.56 -1.69
N SER A 215 -16.93 8.21 -0.83
CA SER A 215 -15.46 8.17 -0.94
C SER A 215 -14.88 6.78 -0.77
N LEU A 216 -15.42 5.99 0.16
CA LEU A 216 -15.00 4.62 0.41
C LEU A 216 -15.31 3.69 -0.77
N LEU A 217 -16.51 3.79 -1.34
CA LEU A 217 -16.87 3.02 -2.52
C LEU A 217 -16.03 3.41 -3.73
N SER A 218 -15.82 4.73 -3.94
CA SER A 218 -14.94 5.23 -4.99
C SER A 218 -13.51 4.72 -4.84
N ARG A 219 -12.98 4.69 -3.60
CA ARG A 219 -11.67 4.12 -3.29
C ARG A 219 -11.60 2.65 -3.69
N TYR A 220 -12.54 1.85 -3.20
CA TYR A 220 -12.55 0.41 -3.43
C TYR A 220 -12.62 0.05 -4.92
N VAL A 221 -13.51 0.70 -5.68
CA VAL A 221 -13.59 0.51 -7.14
C VAL A 221 -12.28 0.94 -7.82
N SER A 222 -11.71 2.07 -7.43
CA SER A 222 -10.45 2.56 -8.02
C SER A 222 -9.27 1.63 -7.72
N GLU A 223 -9.17 1.05 -6.52
CA GLU A 223 -8.11 0.11 -6.14
C GLU A 223 -8.25 -1.21 -6.93
N LEU A 224 -9.47 -1.71 -7.12
CA LEU A 224 -9.74 -2.88 -7.97
C LEU A 224 -9.38 -2.62 -9.44
N GLU A 225 -9.76 -1.46 -9.98
CA GLU A 225 -9.44 -1.08 -11.37
C GLU A 225 -7.93 -0.91 -11.59
N ASP A 226 -7.22 -0.32 -10.63
CA ASP A 226 -5.76 -0.19 -10.69
C ASP A 226 -5.07 -1.57 -10.67
N THR A 227 -5.54 -2.46 -9.79
CA THR A 227 -5.06 -3.85 -9.70
C THR A 227 -5.34 -4.63 -10.98
N LEU A 228 -6.55 -4.49 -11.55
CA LEU A 228 -6.91 -5.12 -12.81
C LEU A 228 -6.01 -4.63 -13.95
N ALA A 229 -5.79 -3.32 -14.07
CA ALA A 229 -4.94 -2.73 -15.11
C ALA A 229 -3.48 -3.19 -14.97
N MET A 230 -2.98 -3.37 -13.75
CA MET A 230 -1.67 -3.95 -13.50
C MET A 230 -1.62 -5.42 -13.97
N TYR A 231 -2.60 -6.26 -13.60
CA TYR A 231 -2.64 -7.67 -14.01
C TYR A 231 -2.81 -7.85 -15.52
N GLU A 232 -3.54 -6.96 -16.19
CA GLU A 232 -3.68 -6.99 -17.65
C GLU A 232 -2.35 -6.67 -18.36
N LYS A 233 -1.46 -5.92 -17.73
CA LYS A 233 -0.14 -5.55 -18.27
C LYS A 233 1.01 -6.43 -17.76
N TYR A 234 0.81 -7.13 -16.65
CA TYR A 234 1.84 -7.95 -16.03
C TYR A 234 2.21 -9.13 -16.94
N GLU A 235 3.51 -9.29 -17.14
CA GLU A 235 4.13 -10.43 -17.81
C GLU A 235 4.99 -11.15 -16.78
N ASP A 236 4.82 -12.47 -16.67
CA ASP A 236 5.56 -13.25 -15.70
C ASP A 236 7.02 -13.44 -16.17
N PHE A 237 7.91 -13.68 -15.21
CA PHE A 237 9.35 -13.78 -15.45
C PHE A 237 9.94 -15.03 -14.79
N GLU A 238 11.09 -15.46 -15.29
CA GLU A 238 11.79 -16.61 -14.73
C GLU A 238 12.43 -16.26 -13.38
N ARG A 239 12.40 -17.20 -12.44
CA ARG A 239 13.09 -17.07 -11.14
C ARG A 239 14.25 -18.07 -11.12
N THR A 240 15.44 -17.61 -10.74
CA THR A 240 16.65 -18.46 -10.74
C THR A 240 17.44 -18.28 -9.45
N GLU A 241 18.11 -19.35 -9.01
CA GLU A 241 19.01 -19.29 -7.84
C GLU A 241 20.12 -18.24 -8.04
N LYS A 242 20.65 -18.12 -9.26
CA LYS A 242 21.63 -17.10 -9.64
C LYS A 242 21.09 -15.69 -9.44
N GLY A 243 19.84 -15.43 -9.83
CA GLY A 243 19.18 -14.14 -9.61
C GLY A 243 19.12 -13.78 -8.13
N HIS A 244 18.79 -14.77 -7.28
CA HIS A 244 18.76 -14.57 -5.82
C HIS A 244 20.14 -14.23 -5.23
N GLU A 245 21.20 -14.88 -5.70
CA GLU A 245 22.58 -14.57 -5.27
C GLU A 245 22.99 -13.15 -5.68
N ILE A 246 22.62 -12.72 -6.89
CA ILE A 246 22.88 -11.36 -7.37
C ILE A 246 22.10 -10.34 -6.52
N ALA A 247 20.80 -10.55 -6.31
CA ALA A 247 19.96 -9.67 -5.50
C ALA A 247 20.49 -9.54 -4.07
N LYS A 248 20.93 -10.64 -3.44
CA LYS A 248 21.53 -10.62 -2.10
C LYS A 248 22.78 -9.73 -2.04
N ASN A 249 23.68 -9.88 -3.01
CA ASN A 249 24.90 -9.07 -3.11
C ASN A 249 24.59 -7.58 -3.34
N ASN A 250 23.60 -7.29 -4.18
CA ASN A 250 23.15 -5.92 -4.46
C ASN A 250 22.51 -5.27 -3.23
N LEU A 251 21.72 -6.02 -2.45
CA LEU A 251 21.12 -5.56 -1.19
C LEU A 251 22.18 -5.19 -0.15
N GLU A 252 23.23 -6.01 -0.02
CA GLU A 252 24.37 -5.74 0.89
C GLU A 252 25.15 -4.48 0.48
N LYS A 253 25.24 -4.20 -0.83
CA LYS A 253 25.93 -3.03 -1.39
C LYS A 253 25.08 -1.76 -1.50
N GLY A 254 23.77 -1.87 -1.32
CA GLY A 254 22.84 -0.77 -1.58
C GLY A 254 22.85 -0.33 -3.05
N THR A 255 22.88 -1.29 -3.97
CA THR A 255 22.88 -1.04 -5.42
C THR A 255 21.73 -1.80 -6.10
N CYS A 256 20.55 -1.75 -5.50
CA CYS A 256 19.42 -2.55 -5.92
C CYS A 256 18.68 -1.88 -7.06
N ILE A 257 18.19 -2.71 -7.98
CA ILE A 257 17.29 -2.29 -9.02
C ILE A 257 15.90 -2.81 -8.66
N TYR A 258 14.95 -1.88 -8.58
CA TYR A 258 13.55 -2.20 -8.36
C TYR A 258 12.75 -2.06 -9.65
N ILE A 259 11.94 -3.07 -9.96
CA ILE A 259 11.01 -3.09 -11.09
C ILE A 259 9.60 -2.96 -10.51
N VAL A 260 9.06 -1.75 -10.55
CA VAL A 260 7.72 -1.47 -10.02
C VAL A 260 6.69 -1.67 -11.11
N HIS A 261 5.77 -2.60 -10.88
CA HIS A 261 4.60 -2.87 -11.70
C HIS A 261 3.42 -2.06 -11.17
N ASP A 262 2.78 -1.25 -12.00
CA ASP A 262 1.56 -0.52 -11.65
C ASP A 262 0.57 -0.49 -12.83
N SER A 263 -0.58 0.14 -12.63
CA SER A 263 -1.61 0.28 -13.67
C SER A 263 -1.16 1.04 -14.92
N ARG A 264 -0.02 1.74 -14.90
CA ARG A 264 0.56 2.44 -16.04
C ARG A 264 1.61 1.60 -16.76
N GLY A 265 2.27 0.69 -16.07
CA GLY A 265 3.20 -0.27 -16.63
C GLY A 265 4.36 -0.52 -15.68
N ILE A 266 5.57 -0.61 -16.25
CA ILE A 266 6.78 -0.91 -15.50
C ILE A 266 7.61 0.37 -15.31
N THR A 267 8.03 0.64 -14.07
CA THR A 267 9.00 1.67 -13.73
C THR A 267 10.26 1.02 -13.15
N LYS A 268 11.42 1.30 -13.75
CA LYS A 268 12.72 0.89 -13.23
C LYS A 268 13.27 1.97 -12.30
N ILE A 269 13.62 1.59 -11.07
CA ILE A 269 14.26 2.46 -10.07
C ILE A 269 15.62 1.87 -9.76
N ILE A 270 16.61 2.75 -9.63
CA ILE A 270 17.97 2.41 -9.22
C ILE A 270 18.14 3.08 -7.86
N ASP A 271 18.34 2.27 -6.82
CA ASP A 271 18.63 2.68 -5.44
C ASP A 271 20.08 2.38 -5.11
#